data_AF-A0A819WLX7-F1
#
_entry.id   AF-A0A819WLX7-F1
#
_cell.length_a   1.000
_cell.length_b   1.000
_cell.length_c   1.000
_cell.angle_alpha   90.00
_cell.angle_beta   90.00
_cell.angle_gamma   90.00
#
_symmetry.space_group_name_H-M   'P 1'
#
loop_
_entity.id
_entity.type
_entity.pdbx_description
1 polymer ?
#
loop_
_entity_poly.entity_id
_entity_poly.type
_entity_poly.pdbx_seq_one_letter_code
_entity_poly.pdbx_strand_id
1 'polypeptide(L)'
;MYRCHRSLIDSLESDNIISSNIDDVLNNGDDSFVNIDFSNQSDFSEDSESFIYQDEDLDETNHLLLNFDPISCSVTDKELDFDKLAEFYTRFLLELREYHLLLQKVVQSISSYICTLFDMILKLIKTKLSSSLISITDLETAFTHVNRLISSISKNEYVFLKQCQKYFNYESPIEIVLNKAEDRAYYIPLKASLSHLLYSGELLNAITDNIQSLATQLDKDNDLILSNRQSRSVKSNISNNKKSNPLLLQLYTDGIGITNPIGPNKDAHKFTCFYFLLDDLPDIVRSQVNLIGLHCMTYTKHLQDKESRDTLMNVLVEDLNHLQTEGITIPCISSRIYFIFSSLSADNLASNELGGFQKNFNSGSFCRHCFITYERRHIPLTDISFVPRTRLKHDLIVNRVITNDDGQALYGVTGYSWFRNLLGFHPTESLPPDLMHDTAEGSTV
;
A
#
# COMPACT_ATOMS: atom_id res chain seq x y z
N MET A 1 -9.33 -16.02 -6.28
CA MET A 1 -9.19 -17.43 -6.70
C MET A 1 -9.23 -17.51 -8.23
N TYR A 2 -8.12 -17.83 -8.88
CA TYR A 2 -8.13 -18.16 -10.30
C TYR A 2 -7.56 -19.57 -10.49
N ARG A 3 -8.32 -20.41 -11.22
CA ARG A 3 -7.96 -21.77 -11.58
C ARG A 3 -6.74 -21.74 -12.51
N CYS A 4 -5.66 -22.40 -12.10
CA CYS A 4 -4.56 -22.72 -12.98
C CYS A 4 -5.07 -23.73 -14.04
N HIS A 5 -4.84 -23.45 -15.32
CA HIS A 5 -5.12 -24.40 -16.40
C HIS A 5 -4.24 -25.64 -16.21
N ARG A 6 -4.85 -26.69 -15.67
CA ARG A 6 -4.27 -28.04 -15.56
C ARG A 6 -4.53 -28.78 -16.87
N SER A 7 -3.71 -28.49 -17.86
CA SER A 7 -3.59 -29.35 -19.04
C SER A 7 -2.18 -29.21 -19.57
N LEU A 8 -1.25 -29.90 -18.91
CA LEU A 8 0.07 -30.34 -19.38
C LEU A 8 0.82 -30.87 -18.16
N ILE A 9 0.49 -32.09 -17.73
CA ILE A 9 1.34 -33.09 -17.06
C ILE A 9 0.44 -34.30 -16.77
N ASP A 10 0.94 -35.47 -17.19
CA ASP A 10 0.40 -36.83 -17.16
C ASP A 10 -0.67 -37.13 -18.23
N SER A 11 -0.41 -37.99 -19.23
CA SER A 11 0.04 -39.37 -19.05
C SER A 11 1.02 -39.88 -20.15
N LEU A 12 2.12 -40.47 -19.70
CA LEU A 12 2.73 -41.63 -20.36
C LEU A 12 1.97 -42.87 -19.89
N GLU A 13 1.38 -43.63 -20.82
CA GLU A 13 1.46 -45.09 -20.94
C GLU A 13 0.35 -45.63 -21.86
N SER A 14 0.73 -46.09 -23.06
CA SER A 14 0.56 -47.47 -23.55
C SER A 14 0.48 -47.55 -25.09
N ASP A 15 1.47 -48.25 -25.63
CA ASP A 15 1.42 -49.21 -26.74
C ASP A 15 1.02 -48.83 -28.18
N ASN A 16 2.06 -48.90 -29.03
CA ASN A 16 2.20 -49.73 -30.24
C ASN A 16 1.81 -49.21 -31.65
N ILE A 17 2.88 -49.17 -32.50
CA ILE A 17 2.94 -49.47 -33.95
C ILE A 17 2.38 -48.33 -34.86
N ILE A 18 3.15 -47.64 -35.71
CA ILE A 18 3.72 -48.07 -37.01
C ILE A 18 4.87 -47.11 -37.45
N SER A 19 5.89 -47.70 -38.08
CA SER A 19 6.97 -47.15 -38.93
C SER A 19 6.62 -45.88 -39.75
N SER A 20 7.52 -44.98 -40.14
CA SER A 20 8.79 -45.17 -40.86
C SER A 20 9.44 -43.79 -41.10
N ASN A 21 10.78 -43.77 -41.18
CA ASN A 21 11.70 -42.80 -41.81
C ASN A 21 11.12 -41.53 -42.45
N ILE A 22 11.85 -40.42 -42.32
CA ILE A 22 12.71 -39.89 -43.41
C ILE A 22 13.38 -38.60 -42.90
N ASP A 23 14.70 -38.68 -42.72
CA ASP A 23 15.61 -37.58 -42.95
C ASP A 23 15.45 -37.14 -44.41
N ASP A 24 14.77 -36.02 -44.65
CA ASP A 24 14.88 -35.17 -45.85
C ASP A 24 14.05 -33.92 -45.60
N VAL A 25 14.46 -32.80 -46.21
CA VAL A 25 13.87 -31.44 -46.08
C VAL A 25 14.50 -30.56 -45.00
N LEU A 26 15.80 -30.73 -44.77
CA LEU A 26 16.70 -29.57 -44.76
C LEU A 26 17.27 -29.43 -46.18
N ASN A 27 16.69 -28.52 -46.95
CA ASN A 27 17.25 -27.81 -48.11
C ASN A 27 16.11 -27.44 -49.06
N ASN A 28 15.63 -26.21 -48.95
CA ASN A 28 15.43 -25.29 -50.07
C ASN A 28 14.95 -23.96 -49.52
N GLY A 29 15.76 -22.93 -49.74
CA GLY A 29 15.28 -21.56 -49.63
C GLY A 29 14.31 -21.27 -50.77
N ASP A 30 13.40 -20.34 -50.54
CA ASP A 30 13.21 -19.22 -51.45
C ASP A 30 12.37 -18.12 -50.81
N ASP A 31 12.77 -16.91 -51.16
CA ASP A 31 12.15 -15.64 -50.87
C ASP A 31 10.68 -15.58 -51.28
N SER A 32 9.83 -14.98 -50.44
CA SER A 32 8.75 -14.13 -50.95
C SER A 32 8.32 -13.10 -49.91
N PHE A 33 8.59 -11.84 -50.27
CA PHE A 33 8.03 -10.64 -49.69
C PHE A 33 6.50 -10.64 -49.80
N VAL A 34 5.81 -10.26 -48.72
CA VAL A 34 4.47 -9.68 -48.80
C VAL A 34 4.45 -8.40 -47.97
N ASN A 35 4.49 -7.27 -48.68
CA ASN A 35 4.14 -5.95 -48.18
C ASN A 35 2.65 -5.90 -47.87
N ILE A 36 2.27 -5.44 -46.67
CA ILE A 36 0.91 -4.96 -46.41
C ILE A 36 1.00 -3.53 -45.90
N ASP A 37 0.54 -2.64 -46.77
CA ASP A 37 0.31 -1.20 -46.59
C ASP A 37 -0.70 -0.96 -45.46
N PHE A 38 -0.35 -0.10 -44.50
CA PHE A 38 -1.34 0.51 -43.61
C PHE A 38 -1.62 1.94 -44.09
N SER A 39 -2.69 2.10 -44.87
CA SER A 39 -3.22 3.41 -45.22
C SER A 39 -3.96 4.02 -44.03
N ASN A 40 -3.46 5.18 -43.59
CA ASN A 40 -4.13 6.11 -42.69
C ASN A 40 -5.52 6.50 -43.21
N GLN A 41 -6.54 6.41 -42.35
CA GLN A 41 -7.69 7.31 -42.39
C GLN A 41 -7.96 7.86 -41.01
N SER A 42 -7.81 9.18 -40.92
CA SER A 42 -8.30 10.08 -39.89
C SER A 42 -9.81 10.19 -39.97
N ASP A 43 -10.50 10.13 -38.83
CA ASP A 43 -11.76 10.85 -38.67
C ASP A 43 -11.84 11.46 -37.27
N PHE A 44 -11.87 12.79 -37.26
CA PHE A 44 -12.29 13.64 -36.15
C PHE A 44 -13.81 13.84 -36.27
N SER A 45 -14.57 13.68 -35.19
CA SER A 45 -15.68 14.60 -34.84
C SER A 45 -16.21 14.39 -33.41
N GLU A 46 -16.01 15.45 -32.63
CA GLU A 46 -16.80 16.09 -31.56
C GLU A 46 -17.87 15.30 -30.74
N ASP A 47 -17.61 15.30 -29.42
CA ASP A 47 -18.47 15.66 -28.28
C ASP A 47 -19.91 15.11 -28.16
N SER A 48 -20.17 14.35 -27.08
CA SER A 48 -20.99 14.81 -25.93
C SER A 48 -21.33 13.70 -24.91
N GLU A 49 -21.21 14.09 -23.63
CA GLU A 49 -22.04 13.73 -22.47
C GLU A 49 -21.99 12.34 -21.79
N SER A 50 -21.61 12.41 -20.50
CA SER A 50 -22.07 11.62 -19.35
C SER A 50 -21.92 10.10 -19.37
N PHE A 51 -20.85 9.60 -18.74
CA PHE A 51 -20.84 8.24 -18.20
C PHE A 51 -21.24 8.28 -16.72
N ILE A 52 -22.54 8.02 -16.50
CA ILE A 52 -23.12 7.62 -15.22
C ILE A 52 -22.69 6.17 -14.98
N TYR A 53 -22.02 5.88 -13.87
CA TYR A 53 -21.81 4.49 -13.45
C TYR A 53 -23.18 3.85 -13.19
N GLN A 54 -23.48 2.75 -13.90
CA GLN A 54 -24.59 1.88 -13.56
C GLN A 54 -24.18 1.05 -12.34
N ASP A 55 -24.96 1.16 -11.27
CA ASP A 55 -24.88 0.23 -10.14
C ASP A 55 -25.27 -1.16 -10.64
N GLU A 56 -24.32 -2.10 -10.65
CA GLU A 56 -24.61 -3.52 -10.80
C GLU A 56 -25.10 -4.06 -9.45
N ASP A 57 -26.36 -4.50 -9.43
CA ASP A 57 -27.00 -5.22 -8.33
C ASP A 57 -26.20 -6.50 -7.99
N LEU A 58 -25.35 -6.41 -6.96
CA LEU A 58 -24.71 -7.56 -6.32
C LEU A 58 -25.63 -8.12 -5.22
N ASP A 59 -25.93 -9.41 -5.34
CA ASP A 59 -26.76 -10.24 -4.48
C ASP A 59 -26.78 -9.84 -3.00
N GLU A 60 -28.00 -9.73 -2.46
CA GLU A 60 -28.34 -9.51 -1.04
C GLU A 60 -27.74 -10.61 -0.14
N THR A 61 -26.46 -10.49 0.15
CA THR A 61 -25.83 -11.19 1.27
C THR A 61 -25.68 -10.17 2.39
N ASN A 62 -26.24 -10.46 3.56
CA ASN A 62 -26.24 -9.60 4.75
C ASN A 62 -24.80 -9.16 5.14
N HIS A 63 -24.31 -8.07 4.53
CA HIS A 63 -23.03 -7.45 4.81
C HIS A 63 -23.20 -6.22 5.69
N LEU A 64 -23.73 -6.45 6.89
CA LEU A 64 -23.61 -5.51 8.01
C LEU A 64 -22.20 -5.65 8.59
N LEU A 65 -21.18 -5.08 7.96
CA LEU A 65 -19.85 -4.92 8.57
C LEU A 65 -19.05 -3.81 7.85
N LEU A 66 -18.81 -2.73 8.60
CA LEU A 66 -17.87 -1.62 8.33
C LEU A 66 -18.27 -0.56 7.28
N ASN A 67 -19.57 -0.33 7.06
CA ASN A 67 -19.98 0.99 6.57
C ASN A 67 -19.85 1.99 7.74
N PHE A 68 -18.99 2.99 7.58
CA PHE A 68 -19.03 4.19 8.43
C PHE A 68 -20.30 4.95 8.04
N ASP A 69 -21.43 4.54 8.60
CA ASP A 69 -22.70 5.24 8.43
C ASP A 69 -22.50 6.74 8.78
N PRO A 70 -23.07 7.67 8.00
CA PRO A 70 -23.11 9.07 8.39
C PRO A 70 -23.74 9.16 9.78
N ILE A 71 -23.07 9.89 10.69
CA ILE A 71 -23.43 9.95 12.11
C ILE A 71 -24.92 10.33 12.26
N SER A 72 -25.74 9.35 12.64
CA SER A 72 -27.06 9.63 13.21
C SER A 72 -26.85 10.01 14.67
N CYS A 73 -26.73 11.31 14.94
CA CYS A 73 -26.63 11.79 16.31
C CYS A 73 -28.02 11.73 16.95
N SER A 74 -28.34 10.61 17.61
CA SER A 74 -29.36 10.62 18.65
C SER A 74 -28.68 11.10 19.93
N VAL A 75 -29.08 12.27 20.43
CA VAL A 75 -28.72 12.72 21.78
C VAL A 75 -29.40 11.74 22.74
N THR A 76 -28.69 10.67 23.10
CA THR A 76 -29.14 9.73 24.13
C THR A 76 -28.91 10.35 25.51
N ASP A 77 -29.79 10.06 26.47
CA ASP A 77 -29.86 10.64 27.83
C ASP A 77 -28.62 10.42 28.73
N LYS A 78 -27.45 10.10 28.19
CA LYS A 78 -26.19 10.09 28.94
C LYS A 78 -25.75 11.53 29.21
N GLU A 79 -25.22 11.80 30.41
CA GLU A 79 -24.66 13.10 30.78
C GLU A 79 -23.69 13.62 29.71
N LEU A 80 -24.09 14.71 29.06
CA LEU A 80 -23.29 15.43 28.08
C LEU A 80 -22.39 16.42 28.84
N ASP A 81 -21.08 16.32 28.64
CA ASP A 81 -20.11 17.26 29.21
C ASP A 81 -19.34 17.99 28.10
N PHE A 82 -18.54 18.98 28.49
CA PHE A 82 -17.74 19.75 27.55
C PHE A 82 -16.60 18.95 26.91
N ASP A 83 -16.16 17.84 27.51
CA ASP A 83 -15.09 17.02 26.96
C ASP A 83 -15.61 16.18 25.78
N LYS A 84 -16.80 15.58 25.91
CA LYS A 84 -17.50 14.89 24.81
C LYS A 84 -17.84 15.85 23.67
N LEU A 85 -18.20 17.09 23.98
CA LEU A 85 -18.43 18.11 22.96
C LEU A 85 -17.14 18.45 22.20
N ALA A 86 -16.01 18.57 22.91
CA ALA A 86 -14.70 18.78 22.29
C ALA A 86 -14.27 17.59 21.43
N GLU A 87 -14.47 16.37 21.89
CA GLU A 87 -14.24 15.15 21.11
C GLU A 87 -15.07 15.17 19.82
N PHE A 88 -16.39 15.37 19.94
CA PHE A 88 -17.30 15.42 18.79
C PHE A 88 -16.92 16.52 17.81
N TYR A 89 -16.64 17.72 18.30
CA TYR A 89 -16.27 18.83 17.43
C TYR A 89 -14.92 18.61 16.75
N THR A 90 -13.96 17.98 17.43
CA THR A 90 -12.67 17.60 16.81
C THR A 90 -12.90 16.58 15.70
N ARG A 91 -13.77 15.57 15.92
CA ARG A 91 -14.15 14.61 14.88
C ARG A 91 -14.83 15.28 13.68
N PHE A 92 -15.77 16.19 13.94
CA PHE A 92 -16.43 16.98 12.91
C PHE A 92 -15.40 17.72 12.03
N LEU A 93 -14.42 18.39 12.64
CA LEU A 93 -13.36 19.06 11.88
C LEU A 93 -12.47 18.09 11.11
N LEU A 94 -12.17 16.91 11.68
CA LEU A 94 -11.40 15.87 11.01
C LEU A 94 -12.13 15.35 9.76
N GLU A 95 -13.43 15.09 9.86
CA GLU A 95 -14.26 14.64 8.72
C GLU A 95 -14.32 15.72 7.62
N LEU A 96 -14.51 16.99 7.98
CA LEU A 96 -14.47 18.09 7.01
C LEU A 96 -13.14 18.15 6.23
N ARG A 97 -12.02 17.85 6.90
CA ARG A 97 -10.69 17.95 6.30
C ARG A 97 -10.32 16.72 5.49
N GLU A 98 -10.49 15.54 6.06
CA GLU A 98 -9.92 14.31 5.51
C GLU A 98 -10.92 13.59 4.60
N TYR A 99 -12.22 13.65 4.91
CA TYR A 99 -13.26 13.04 4.09
C TYR A 99 -13.78 14.00 3.02
N HIS A 100 -14.03 15.25 3.38
CA HIS A 100 -14.53 16.27 2.46
C HIS A 100 -13.44 17.12 1.80
N LEU A 101 -12.16 16.89 2.13
CA LEU A 101 -10.99 17.55 1.53
C LEU A 101 -11.07 19.09 1.58
N LEU A 102 -11.72 19.64 2.61
CA LEU A 102 -11.88 21.08 2.74
C LEU A 102 -10.59 21.75 3.23
N LEU A 103 -10.21 22.82 2.53
CA LEU A 103 -9.06 23.65 2.91
C LEU A 103 -9.21 24.21 4.33
N GLN A 104 -8.10 24.32 5.05
CA GLN A 104 -8.07 24.84 6.43
C GLN A 104 -8.79 26.19 6.58
N LYS A 105 -8.66 27.10 5.61
CA LYS A 105 -9.37 28.40 5.62
C LYS A 105 -10.90 28.25 5.56
N VAL A 106 -11.39 27.28 4.79
CA VAL A 106 -12.83 26.98 4.69
C VAL A 106 -13.32 26.41 6.02
N VAL A 107 -12.59 25.45 6.59
CA VAL A 107 -12.89 24.84 7.89
C VAL A 107 -12.93 25.89 9.01
N GLN A 108 -11.97 26.82 9.03
CA GLN A 108 -11.97 27.95 9.96
C GLN A 108 -13.18 28.88 9.76
N SER A 109 -13.59 29.10 8.51
CA SER A 109 -14.76 29.93 8.19
C SER A 109 -16.06 29.27 8.67
N ILE A 110 -16.22 27.96 8.42
CA ILE A 110 -17.33 27.15 8.95
C ILE A 110 -17.39 27.26 10.47
N SER A 111 -16.26 27.10 11.14
CA SER A 111 -16.14 27.22 12.60
C SER A 111 -16.61 28.59 13.10
N SER A 112 -16.19 29.67 12.44
CA SER A 112 -16.61 31.04 12.75
C SER A 112 -18.10 31.27 12.55
N TYR A 113 -18.70 30.71 11.49
CA TYR A 113 -20.14 30.81 11.25
C TYR A 113 -20.95 30.04 12.30
N ILE A 114 -20.48 28.87 12.73
CA ILE A 114 -21.11 28.13 13.84
C ILE A 114 -21.12 28.96 15.12
N CYS A 115 -19.98 29.58 15.49
CA CYS A 115 -19.93 30.45 16.67
C CYS A 115 -20.88 31.65 16.55
N THR A 116 -20.93 32.28 15.37
CA THR A 116 -21.82 33.42 15.10
C THR A 116 -23.29 33.01 15.23
N LEU A 117 -23.65 31.83 14.73
CA LEU A 117 -25.00 31.29 14.86
C LEU A 117 -25.38 31.05 16.33
N PHE A 118 -24.47 30.50 17.13
CA PHE A 118 -24.68 30.34 18.57
C PHE A 118 -24.88 31.69 19.29
N ASP A 119 -24.11 32.72 18.94
CA ASP A 119 -24.27 34.07 19.50
C ASP A 119 -25.64 34.68 19.12
N MET A 120 -26.09 34.47 17.87
CA MET A 120 -27.41 34.91 17.42
C MET A 120 -28.54 34.18 18.17
N ILE A 121 -28.43 32.86 18.37
CA ILE A 121 -29.40 32.08 19.14
C ILE A 121 -29.46 32.56 20.59
N LEU A 122 -28.31 32.75 21.24
CA LEU A 122 -28.24 33.27 22.61
C LEU A 122 -28.93 34.65 22.71
N LYS A 123 -28.67 35.53 21.74
CA LYS A 123 -29.32 36.85 21.68
C LYS A 123 -30.84 36.74 21.52
N LEU A 124 -31.34 35.82 20.71
CA LEU A 124 -32.78 35.58 20.53
C LEU A 124 -33.44 35.00 21.78
N ILE A 125 -32.76 34.11 22.51
CA ILE A 125 -33.29 33.57 23.77
C ILE A 125 -33.39 34.69 24.80
N LYS A 126 -32.34 35.51 24.94
CA LYS A 126 -32.30 36.66 25.85
C LYS A 126 -33.43 37.66 25.61
N THR A 127 -33.80 37.93 24.36
CA THR A 127 -34.89 38.87 24.06
C THR A 127 -36.28 38.32 24.40
N LYS A 128 -36.45 36.98 24.41
CA LYS A 128 -37.74 36.34 24.68
C LYS A 128 -37.97 35.93 26.14
N LEU A 129 -36.92 35.68 26.93
CA LEU A 129 -37.03 35.06 28.27
C LEU A 129 -36.97 36.03 29.46
N SER A 130 -37.33 37.30 29.27
CA SER A 130 -37.13 38.46 30.17
C SER A 130 -37.57 38.33 31.65
N SER A 131 -38.20 37.22 32.07
CA SER A 131 -38.82 37.01 33.38
C SER A 131 -38.04 36.11 34.36
N SER A 132 -36.94 35.44 33.97
CA SER A 132 -36.13 34.62 34.91
C SER A 132 -34.61 34.81 34.76
N LEU A 133 -34.02 35.71 35.57
CA LEU A 133 -32.61 36.12 35.46
C LEU A 133 -31.59 34.98 35.66
N ILE A 134 -31.89 34.02 36.54
CA ILE A 134 -30.94 32.97 36.94
C ILE A 134 -30.71 31.98 35.78
N SER A 135 -31.77 31.59 35.05
CA SER A 135 -31.67 30.68 33.91
C SER A 135 -30.88 31.29 32.73
N ILE A 136 -30.99 32.61 32.52
CA ILE A 136 -30.31 33.31 31.42
C ILE A 136 -28.80 33.40 31.63
N THR A 137 -28.35 33.57 32.89
CA THR A 137 -26.92 33.71 33.20
C THR A 137 -26.16 32.37 33.10
N ASP A 138 -26.79 31.28 33.54
CA ASP A 138 -26.24 29.93 33.36
C ASP A 138 -26.15 29.54 31.88
N LEU A 139 -27.19 29.87 31.10
CA LEU A 139 -27.23 29.62 29.66
C LEU A 139 -26.18 30.43 28.89
N GLU A 140 -25.99 31.70 29.24
CA GLU A 140 -24.93 32.53 28.68
C GLU A 140 -23.54 31.97 28.97
N THR A 141 -23.33 31.50 30.20
CA THR A 141 -22.06 30.89 30.60
C THR A 141 -21.77 29.62 29.80
N ALA A 142 -22.79 28.76 29.63
CA ALA A 142 -22.68 27.55 28.82
C ALA A 142 -22.36 27.85 27.34
N PHE A 143 -23.13 28.74 26.70
CA PHE A 143 -22.89 29.12 25.29
C PHE A 143 -21.52 29.76 25.08
N THR A 144 -21.11 30.65 26.00
CA THR A 144 -19.79 31.27 25.96
C THR A 144 -18.68 30.21 26.06
N HIS A 145 -18.88 29.18 26.89
CA HIS A 145 -17.92 28.09 27.00
C HIS A 145 -17.85 27.25 25.71
N VAL A 146 -19.00 26.92 25.11
CA VAL A 146 -19.08 26.22 23.81
C VAL A 146 -18.35 27.02 22.72
N ASN A 147 -18.61 28.32 22.61
CA ASN A 147 -17.97 29.17 21.60
C ASN A 147 -16.45 29.27 21.81
N ARG A 148 -15.99 29.36 23.05
CA ARG A 148 -14.55 29.34 23.37
C ARG A 148 -13.91 28.00 22.99
N LEU A 149 -14.59 26.89 23.27
CA LEU A 149 -14.13 25.55 22.93
C LEU A 149 -13.98 25.41 21.42
N ILE A 150 -15.04 25.72 20.65
CA ILE A 150 -15.03 25.66 19.18
C ILE A 150 -13.90 26.52 18.61
N SER A 151 -13.86 27.80 19.01
CA SER A 151 -12.85 28.76 18.52
C SER A 151 -11.43 28.35 18.88
N SER A 152 -11.24 27.71 20.04
CA SER A 152 -9.93 27.23 20.47
C SER A 152 -9.46 26.06 19.62
N ILE A 153 -10.33 25.06 19.40
CA ILE A 153 -10.00 23.85 18.63
C ILE A 153 -9.69 24.21 17.17
N SER A 154 -10.48 25.10 16.56
CA SER A 154 -10.31 25.51 15.16
C SER A 154 -9.24 26.58 14.94
N LYS A 155 -8.54 27.04 16.00
CA LYS A 155 -7.65 28.21 15.95
C LYS A 155 -6.50 28.06 14.97
N ASN A 156 -5.79 26.94 15.04
CA ASN A 156 -4.65 26.63 14.19
C ASN A 156 -4.37 25.13 14.18
N GLU A 157 -3.49 24.71 13.27
CA GLU A 157 -3.13 23.31 13.08
C GLU A 157 -2.60 22.64 14.34
N TYR A 158 -1.73 23.31 15.08
CA TYR A 158 -1.13 22.75 16.29
C TYR A 158 -2.17 22.41 17.35
N VAL A 159 -3.14 23.30 17.61
CA VAL A 159 -4.18 23.04 18.61
C VAL A 159 -5.11 21.93 18.15
N PHE A 160 -5.49 21.92 16.87
CA PHE A 160 -6.32 20.86 16.29
C PHE A 160 -5.64 19.49 16.41
N LEU A 161 -4.39 19.35 15.98
CA LEU A 161 -3.65 18.09 16.05
C LEU A 161 -3.45 17.62 17.50
N LYS A 162 -3.31 18.55 18.45
CA LYS A 162 -3.28 18.20 19.88
C LYS A 162 -4.61 17.62 20.39
N GLN A 163 -5.75 18.08 19.86
CA GLN A 163 -7.03 17.43 20.16
C GLN A 163 -7.14 16.07 19.48
N CYS A 164 -6.65 15.91 18.25
CA CYS A 164 -6.60 14.61 17.59
C CYS A 164 -5.71 13.61 18.36
N GLN A 165 -4.58 14.06 18.90
CA GLN A 165 -3.74 13.25 19.81
C GLN A 165 -4.52 12.83 21.06
N LYS A 166 -5.25 13.76 21.67
CA LYS A 166 -6.01 13.52 22.90
C LYS A 166 -7.15 12.51 22.68
N TYR A 167 -7.92 12.67 21.61
CA TYR A 167 -9.18 11.95 21.43
C TYR A 167 -9.08 10.74 20.49
N PHE A 168 -8.20 10.79 19.51
CA PHE A 168 -8.11 9.79 18.44
C PHE A 168 -6.74 9.11 18.38
N ASN A 169 -5.88 9.34 19.38
CA ASN A 169 -4.51 8.87 19.44
C ASN A 169 -3.74 9.14 18.12
N TYR A 170 -3.98 10.30 17.51
CA TYR A 170 -3.25 10.70 16.32
C TYR A 170 -1.75 10.75 16.61
N GLU A 171 -0.93 10.17 15.73
CA GLU A 171 0.52 10.31 15.78
C GLU A 171 1.02 11.11 14.58
N SER A 172 1.87 12.10 14.86
CA SER A 172 2.48 12.92 13.81
C SER A 172 3.61 12.18 13.12
N PRO A 173 3.78 12.37 11.79
CA PRO A 173 4.96 11.87 11.09
C PRO A 173 6.25 12.39 11.73
N ILE A 174 7.26 11.55 11.78
CA ILE A 174 8.60 11.88 12.24
C ILE A 174 9.42 12.36 11.05
N GLU A 175 10.03 13.53 11.19
CA GLU A 175 10.93 14.11 10.20
C GLU A 175 12.30 13.44 10.28
N ILE A 176 12.81 13.02 9.13
CA ILE A 176 14.16 12.49 8.95
C ILE A 176 14.97 13.52 8.16
N VAL A 177 16.04 14.01 8.78
CA VAL A 177 17.06 14.82 8.09
C VAL A 177 17.95 13.88 7.29
N LEU A 178 18.00 14.07 5.98
CA LEU A 178 18.83 13.28 5.08
C LEU A 178 20.26 13.86 5.00
N ASN A 179 21.05 13.44 4.02
CA ASN A 179 22.46 13.85 3.89
C ASN A 179 22.64 15.37 3.88
N LYS A 180 21.86 16.07 3.05
CA LYS A 180 21.88 17.53 3.02
C LYS A 180 20.95 18.08 4.09
N ALA A 181 21.41 19.13 4.77
CA ALA A 181 20.69 19.77 5.87
C ALA A 181 19.29 20.32 5.50
N GLU A 182 18.94 20.41 4.22
CA GLU A 182 17.61 20.82 3.73
C GLU A 182 16.76 19.65 3.21
N ASP A 183 17.38 18.51 2.90
CA ASP A 183 16.68 17.35 2.36
C ASP A 183 15.95 16.62 3.49
N ARG A 184 14.67 16.34 3.28
CA ARG A 184 13.79 15.72 4.28
C ARG A 184 13.09 14.49 3.73
N ALA A 185 12.82 13.56 4.63
CA ALA A 185 11.81 12.51 4.49
C ALA A 185 10.89 12.55 5.71
N TYR A 186 9.67 12.05 5.55
CA TYR A 186 8.69 11.95 6.63
C TYR A 186 8.26 10.49 6.76
N TYR A 187 8.34 9.95 7.96
CA TYR A 187 8.01 8.55 8.23
C TYR A 187 6.99 8.43 9.35
N ILE A 188 6.14 7.42 9.27
CA ILE A 188 5.10 7.11 10.25
C ILE A 188 5.47 5.78 10.93
N PRO A 189 5.68 5.76 12.25
CA PRO A 189 6.06 4.57 12.99
C PRO A 189 5.05 3.43 12.87
N LEU A 190 5.47 2.28 12.34
CA LEU A 190 4.58 1.14 12.13
C LEU A 190 4.02 0.60 13.44
N LYS A 191 4.84 0.57 14.50
CA LYS A 191 4.41 0.12 15.82
C LYS A 191 3.17 0.86 16.30
N ALA A 192 3.15 2.18 16.16
CA ALA A 192 2.00 2.97 16.57
C ALA A 192 0.80 2.74 15.66
N SER A 193 0.98 2.85 14.34
CA SER A 193 -0.11 2.66 13.38
C SER A 193 -0.77 1.30 13.51
N LEU A 194 0.02 0.24 13.66
CA LEU A 194 -0.48 -1.12 13.86
C LEU A 194 -1.10 -1.31 15.25
N SER A 195 -0.59 -0.65 16.30
CA SER A 195 -1.22 -0.68 17.63
C SER A 195 -2.62 -0.08 17.59
N HIS A 196 -2.82 1.00 16.83
CA HIS A 196 -4.13 1.61 16.63
C HIS A 196 -5.05 0.76 15.76
N LEU A 197 -4.54 0.26 14.63
CA LEU A 197 -5.31 -0.60 13.73
C LEU A 197 -5.81 -1.86 14.45
N LEU A 198 -4.93 -2.52 15.21
CA LEU A 198 -5.23 -3.75 15.93
C LEU A 198 -5.86 -3.51 17.31
N TYR A 199 -6.19 -2.27 17.66
CA TYR A 199 -6.90 -1.98 18.90
C TYR A 199 -8.31 -2.55 18.90
N SER A 200 -8.96 -2.62 17.73
CA SER A 200 -10.28 -3.22 17.56
C SER A 200 -10.22 -4.74 17.71
N GLY A 201 -10.90 -5.27 18.74
CA GLY A 201 -11.01 -6.72 18.94
C GLY A 201 -11.76 -7.43 17.79
N GLU A 202 -12.70 -6.74 17.14
CA GLU A 202 -13.44 -7.29 15.99
C GLU A 202 -12.52 -7.53 14.79
N LEU A 203 -11.64 -6.58 14.48
CA LEU A 203 -10.68 -6.74 13.39
C LEU A 203 -9.71 -7.89 13.66
N LEU A 204 -9.23 -7.99 14.90
CA LEU A 204 -8.31 -9.06 15.29
C LEU A 204 -8.98 -10.45 15.22
N ASN A 205 -10.24 -10.55 15.63
CA ASN A 205 -11.02 -11.78 15.48
C ASN A 205 -11.17 -12.13 14.00
N ALA A 206 -11.54 -11.17 13.15
CA ALA A 206 -11.65 -11.37 11.71
C ALA A 206 -10.33 -11.84 11.06
N ILE A 207 -9.19 -11.28 11.48
CA ILE A 207 -7.85 -11.74 11.04
C ILE A 207 -7.61 -13.18 11.48
N THR A 208 -7.91 -13.51 12.75
CA THR A 208 -7.68 -14.84 13.31
C THR A 208 -8.54 -15.89 12.60
N ASP A 209 -9.81 -15.60 12.40
CA ASP A 209 -10.77 -16.44 11.69
C ASP A 209 -10.34 -16.65 10.23
N ASN A 210 -9.85 -15.59 9.57
CA ASN A 210 -9.33 -15.67 8.21
C ASN A 210 -8.11 -16.61 8.13
N ILE A 211 -7.13 -16.45 9.03
CA ILE A 211 -5.95 -17.32 9.09
C ILE A 211 -6.35 -18.79 9.29
N GLN A 212 -7.28 -19.07 10.21
CA GLN A 212 -7.75 -20.42 10.49
C GLN A 212 -8.55 -21.03 9.32
N SER A 213 -9.40 -20.23 8.68
CA SER A 213 -10.15 -20.62 7.48
C SER A 213 -9.21 -20.99 6.35
N LEU A 214 -8.21 -20.15 6.07
CA LEU A 214 -7.20 -20.40 5.06
C LEU A 214 -6.42 -21.68 5.36
N ALA A 215 -5.96 -21.89 6.59
CA ALA A 215 -5.28 -23.12 6.98
C ALA A 215 -6.13 -24.37 6.71
N THR A 216 -7.43 -24.31 7.01
CA THR A 216 -8.38 -25.42 6.78
C THR A 216 -8.64 -25.68 5.29
N GLN A 217 -8.65 -24.64 4.46
CA GLN A 217 -8.80 -24.79 3.01
C GLN A 217 -7.57 -25.43 2.38
N LEU A 218 -6.38 -25.09 2.88
CA LEU A 218 -5.12 -25.66 2.41
C LEU A 218 -4.99 -27.15 2.67
N ASP A 219 -5.51 -27.63 3.81
CA ASP A 219 -5.54 -29.06 4.09
C ASP A 219 -6.44 -29.83 3.10
N LYS A 220 -7.37 -29.15 2.42
CA LYS A 220 -8.31 -29.74 1.47
C LYS A 220 -7.86 -29.64 0.01
N ASP A 221 -7.20 -28.54 -0.36
CA ASP A 221 -6.77 -28.28 -1.74
C ASP A 221 -5.38 -27.64 -1.78
N ASN A 222 -4.38 -28.44 -2.14
CA ASN A 222 -2.98 -28.01 -2.25
C ASN A 222 -2.62 -27.44 -3.63
N ASP A 223 -3.55 -27.43 -4.59
CA ASP A 223 -3.29 -26.95 -5.95
C ASP A 223 -3.49 -25.42 -6.09
N LEU A 224 -4.07 -24.77 -5.07
CA LEU A 224 -4.35 -23.32 -5.08
C LEU A 224 -3.42 -22.54 -4.15
N ILE A 225 -3.02 -21.34 -4.60
CA ILE A 225 -2.39 -20.32 -3.76
C ILE A 225 -3.49 -19.32 -3.36
N LEU A 226 -3.81 -19.30 -2.07
CA LEU A 226 -4.84 -18.50 -1.42
C LEU A 226 -4.26 -17.37 -0.58
N SER A 227 -3.00 -17.47 -0.14
CA SER A 227 -2.36 -16.48 0.72
C SER A 227 -0.84 -16.44 0.54
N ASN A 228 -0.24 -15.26 0.80
CA ASN A 228 1.20 -15.09 0.91
C ASN A 228 1.84 -16.00 1.98
N ARG A 229 1.06 -16.48 2.96
CA ARG A 229 1.51 -17.53 3.90
C ARG A 229 1.97 -18.81 3.22
N GLN A 230 1.51 -19.08 1.99
CA GLN A 230 1.96 -20.25 1.23
C GLN A 230 3.29 -20.05 0.52
N SER A 231 3.74 -18.81 0.36
CA SER A 231 5.02 -18.51 -0.28
C SER A 231 6.16 -19.23 0.45
N ARG A 232 7.08 -19.83 -0.31
CA ARG A 232 8.21 -20.58 0.25
C ARG A 232 9.08 -19.70 1.16
N SER A 233 9.33 -18.45 0.76
CA SER A 233 10.11 -17.50 1.54
C SER A 233 9.41 -17.17 2.86
N VAL A 234 8.10 -16.89 2.79
CA VAL A 234 7.27 -16.57 3.96
C VAL A 234 7.16 -17.77 4.92
N LYS A 235 6.91 -18.98 4.42
CA LYS A 235 6.90 -20.21 5.24
C LYS A 235 8.23 -20.42 5.96
N SER A 236 9.34 -20.20 5.26
CA SER A 236 10.68 -20.28 5.85
C SER A 236 10.86 -19.23 6.95
N ASN A 237 10.48 -17.98 6.68
CA ASN A 237 10.55 -16.89 7.66
C ASN A 237 9.67 -17.16 8.89
N ILE A 238 8.44 -17.64 8.72
CA ILE A 238 7.55 -18.06 9.82
C ILE A 238 8.20 -19.18 10.62
N SER A 239 8.73 -20.21 9.96
CA SER A 239 9.35 -21.37 10.64
C SER A 239 10.60 -20.98 11.44
N ASN A 240 11.37 -20.02 10.94
CA ASN A 240 12.55 -19.49 11.61
C ASN A 240 12.18 -18.56 12.78
N ASN A 241 11.05 -17.88 12.67
CA ASN A 241 10.49 -17.05 13.72
C ASN A 241 9.78 -17.96 14.75
N LYS A 242 10.52 -18.39 15.79
CA LYS A 242 10.02 -19.28 16.86
C LYS A 242 8.86 -18.71 17.72
N LYS A 243 8.22 -17.62 17.28
CA LYS A 243 7.10 -16.97 17.95
C LYS A 243 5.78 -17.54 17.43
N SER A 244 4.80 -17.67 18.32
CA SER A 244 3.50 -18.22 17.96
C SER A 244 2.72 -17.24 17.08
N ASN A 245 2.32 -17.71 15.89
CA ASN A 245 1.40 -17.08 14.94
C ASN A 245 1.65 -15.59 14.62
N PRO A 246 2.77 -15.24 13.97
CA PRO A 246 3.03 -13.87 13.53
C PRO A 246 2.07 -13.44 12.41
N LEU A 247 1.71 -12.15 12.38
CA LEU A 247 0.97 -11.54 11.28
C LEU A 247 1.90 -11.17 10.13
N LEU A 248 1.38 -11.22 8.91
CA LEU A 248 2.10 -10.87 7.70
C LEU A 248 1.93 -9.38 7.36
N LEU A 249 3.05 -8.71 7.12
CA LEU A 249 3.12 -7.32 6.74
C LEU A 249 3.73 -7.20 5.35
N GLN A 250 2.96 -6.67 4.40
CA GLN A 250 3.41 -6.39 3.05
C GLN A 250 3.74 -4.89 2.94
N LEU A 251 4.79 -4.59 2.18
CA LEU A 251 5.10 -3.24 1.73
C LEU A 251 4.69 -3.06 0.27
N TYR A 252 4.35 -1.83 -0.07
CA TYR A 252 4.11 -1.38 -1.43
C TYR A 252 4.79 -0.04 -1.64
N THR A 253 5.31 0.24 -2.84
CA THR A 253 5.83 1.57 -3.16
C THR A 253 5.34 2.04 -4.51
N ASP A 254 5.05 3.34 -4.55
CA ASP A 254 4.64 4.04 -5.76
C ASP A 254 5.20 5.47 -5.78
N GLY A 255 5.28 6.06 -6.97
CA GLY A 255 5.76 7.41 -7.21
C GLY A 255 4.63 8.38 -7.57
N ILE A 256 4.48 9.45 -6.78
CA ILE A 256 3.47 10.48 -7.02
C ILE A 256 4.12 11.75 -7.57
N GLY A 257 3.71 12.20 -8.75
CA GLY A 257 4.08 13.50 -9.31
C GLY A 257 3.07 14.58 -8.93
N ILE A 258 3.51 15.68 -8.30
CA ILE A 258 2.61 16.81 -7.96
C ILE A 258 2.47 17.82 -9.12
N THR A 259 3.38 17.76 -10.08
CA THR A 259 3.37 18.63 -11.27
C THR A 259 2.48 18.09 -12.38
N ASN A 260 2.22 18.93 -13.38
CA ASN A 260 1.59 18.49 -14.62
C ASN A 260 2.33 17.23 -15.14
N PRO A 261 1.64 16.08 -15.32
CA PRO A 261 2.27 14.86 -15.78
C PRO A 261 2.84 14.99 -17.20
N ILE A 262 2.41 16.02 -17.93
CA ILE A 262 2.84 16.34 -19.29
C ILE A 262 3.75 17.58 -19.25
N GLY A 263 5.00 17.42 -19.68
CA GLY A 263 5.95 18.54 -19.85
C GLY A 263 7.36 18.23 -19.37
N PRO A 264 8.30 19.17 -19.58
CA PRO A 264 9.72 18.98 -19.26
C PRO A 264 10.00 18.84 -17.76
N ASN A 265 9.10 19.33 -16.91
CA ASN A 265 9.25 19.33 -15.45
C ASN A 265 8.37 18.29 -14.74
N LYS A 266 7.83 17.31 -15.46
CA LYS A 266 6.90 16.31 -14.90
C LYS A 266 7.44 15.54 -13.69
N ASP A 267 8.77 15.35 -13.63
CA ASP A 267 9.45 14.62 -12.55
C ASP A 267 10.13 15.55 -11.52
N ALA A 268 10.02 16.88 -11.67
CA ALA A 268 10.72 17.85 -10.82
C ALA A 268 10.25 17.79 -9.35
N HIS A 269 8.96 17.48 -9.15
CA HIS A 269 8.34 17.33 -7.84
C HIS A 269 7.70 15.94 -7.69
N LYS A 270 8.49 14.91 -8.00
CA LYS A 270 8.11 13.51 -7.78
C LYS A 270 8.48 13.06 -6.37
N PHE A 271 7.52 12.46 -5.69
CA PHE A 271 7.66 11.80 -4.41
C PHE A 271 7.65 10.30 -4.60
N THR A 272 8.39 9.60 -3.76
CA THR A 272 8.28 8.16 -3.58
C THR A 272 7.65 7.91 -2.22
N CYS A 273 6.57 7.13 -2.23
CA CYS A 273 5.84 6.75 -1.04
C CYS A 273 6.00 5.25 -0.80
N PHE A 274 6.30 4.88 0.43
CA PHE A 274 6.25 3.52 0.93
C PHE A 274 4.98 3.36 1.76
N TYR A 275 4.19 2.34 1.44
CA TYR A 275 2.97 1.97 2.11
C TYR A 275 3.14 0.59 2.76
N PHE A 276 2.26 0.30 3.73
CA PHE A 276 2.15 -1.01 4.35
C PHE A 276 0.69 -1.46 4.36
N LEU A 277 0.51 -2.78 4.35
CA LEU A 277 -0.78 -3.43 4.57
C LEU A 277 -0.59 -4.74 5.34
N LEU A 278 -1.64 -5.20 6.00
CA LEU A 278 -1.67 -6.51 6.64
C LEU A 278 -2.24 -7.55 5.66
N ASP A 279 -1.42 -8.53 5.31
CA ASP A 279 -1.78 -9.60 4.37
C ASP A 279 -2.86 -10.55 4.92
N ASP A 280 -2.95 -10.65 6.24
CA ASP A 280 -3.88 -11.56 6.90
C ASP A 280 -5.30 -11.00 7.06
N LEU A 281 -5.51 -9.75 6.64
CA LEU A 281 -6.85 -9.20 6.55
C LEU A 281 -7.69 -10.01 5.55
N PRO A 282 -8.99 -10.23 5.83
CA PRO A 282 -9.91 -10.79 4.85
C PRO A 282 -9.86 -10.00 3.54
N ASP A 283 -9.94 -10.67 2.39
CA ASP A 283 -9.68 -10.04 1.08
C ASP A 283 -10.54 -8.80 0.79
N ILE A 284 -11.84 -8.84 1.13
CA ILE A 284 -12.78 -7.72 0.94
C ILE A 284 -12.38 -6.51 1.78
N VAL A 285 -11.81 -6.76 2.96
CA VAL A 285 -11.36 -5.72 3.89
C VAL A 285 -10.02 -5.18 3.42
N ARG A 286 -9.09 -6.06 3.05
CA ARG A 286 -7.74 -5.73 2.58
C ARG A 286 -7.73 -4.88 1.30
N SER A 287 -8.76 -4.97 0.46
CA SER A 287 -8.90 -4.14 -0.75
C SER A 287 -9.36 -2.71 -0.47
N GLN A 288 -9.76 -2.36 0.76
CA GLN A 288 -10.19 -1.02 1.10
C GLN A 288 -9.00 -0.06 1.27
N VAL A 289 -9.09 1.11 0.64
CA VAL A 289 -8.01 2.12 0.63
C VAL A 289 -7.63 2.61 2.03
N ASN A 290 -8.60 2.68 2.95
CA ASN A 290 -8.39 3.11 4.35
C ASN A 290 -7.51 2.14 5.17
N LEU A 291 -7.24 0.92 4.67
CA LEU A 291 -6.36 -0.06 5.31
C LEU A 291 -4.97 -0.14 4.67
N ILE A 292 -4.71 0.68 3.66
CA ILE A 292 -3.38 0.90 3.10
C ILE A 292 -2.75 2.06 3.86
N GLY A 293 -1.82 1.75 4.76
CA GLY A 293 -1.15 2.74 5.59
C GLY A 293 0.05 3.36 4.89
N LEU A 294 0.19 4.67 4.93
CA LEU A 294 1.45 5.32 4.54
C LEU A 294 2.51 5.05 5.62
N HIS A 295 3.66 4.53 5.22
CA HIS A 295 4.82 4.33 6.11
C HIS A 295 5.85 5.44 5.96
N CYS A 296 6.12 5.89 4.73
CA CYS A 296 7.14 6.90 4.48
C CYS A 296 6.90 7.66 3.18
N MET A 297 7.29 8.93 3.15
CA MET A 297 7.30 9.77 1.95
C MET A 297 8.60 10.57 1.87
N THR A 298 9.22 10.59 0.68
CA THR A 298 10.39 11.43 0.38
C THR A 298 10.39 11.87 -1.08
N TYR A 299 11.12 12.93 -1.41
CA TYR A 299 11.34 13.26 -2.82
C TYR A 299 12.18 12.17 -3.49
N THR A 300 11.73 11.70 -4.66
CA THR A 300 12.39 10.62 -5.41
C THR A 300 13.85 10.95 -5.74
N LYS A 301 14.17 12.23 -5.99
CA LYS A 301 15.56 12.68 -6.25
C LYS A 301 16.51 12.40 -5.07
N HIS A 302 16.01 12.40 -3.82
CA HIS A 302 16.86 12.14 -2.65
C HIS A 302 17.28 10.67 -2.59
N LEU A 303 16.49 9.74 -3.15
CA LEU A 303 16.82 8.31 -3.18
C LEU A 303 17.95 7.97 -4.18
N GLN A 304 18.25 8.88 -5.10
CA GLN A 304 19.37 8.74 -6.04
C GLN A 304 20.71 9.01 -5.35
N ASP A 305 20.72 9.81 -4.27
CA ASP A 305 21.88 9.97 -3.40
C ASP A 305 22.01 8.77 -2.47
N LYS A 306 23.17 8.10 -2.49
CA LYS A 306 23.39 6.86 -1.74
C LYS A 306 23.27 7.07 -0.22
N GLU A 307 23.83 8.16 0.30
CA GLU A 307 23.85 8.41 1.74
C GLU A 307 22.45 8.76 2.27
N SER A 308 21.70 9.60 1.55
CA SER A 308 20.31 9.91 1.86
C SER A 308 19.43 8.66 1.79
N ARG A 309 19.60 7.84 0.76
CA ARG A 309 18.90 6.56 0.63
C ARG A 309 19.23 5.63 1.78
N ASP A 310 20.51 5.40 2.08
CA ASP A 310 20.93 4.48 3.12
C ASP A 310 20.42 4.96 4.50
N THR A 311 20.44 6.27 4.77
CA THR A 311 19.85 6.88 5.97
C THR A 311 18.36 6.54 6.09
N LEU A 312 17.59 6.75 5.03
CA LEU A 312 16.16 6.47 5.05
C LEU A 312 15.87 4.97 5.20
N MET A 313 16.51 4.13 4.38
CA MET A 313 16.30 2.68 4.40
C MET A 313 16.66 2.08 5.76
N ASN A 314 17.70 2.58 6.43
CA ASN A 314 18.04 2.13 7.78
C ASN A 314 16.88 2.38 8.77
N VAL A 315 16.24 3.54 8.72
CA VAL A 315 15.08 3.84 9.58
C VAL A 315 13.91 2.89 9.30
N LEU A 316 13.55 2.70 8.03
CA LEU A 316 12.42 1.84 7.66
C LEU A 316 12.70 0.36 8.00
N VAL A 317 13.92 -0.10 7.72
CA VAL A 317 14.35 -1.47 8.01
C VAL A 317 14.39 -1.73 9.52
N GLU A 318 14.87 -0.79 10.31
CA GLU A 318 14.92 -0.91 11.77
C GLU A 318 13.51 -1.00 12.37
N ASP A 319 12.58 -0.14 11.92
CA ASP A 319 11.19 -0.16 12.38
C ASP A 319 10.51 -1.51 12.09
N LEU A 320 10.68 -2.03 10.87
CA LEU A 320 10.20 -3.36 10.49
C LEU A 320 10.86 -4.46 11.33
N ASN A 321 12.19 -4.45 11.46
CA ASN A 321 12.92 -5.45 12.24
C ASN A 321 12.51 -5.45 13.72
N HIS A 322 12.23 -4.29 14.32
CA HIS A 322 11.68 -4.19 15.67
C HIS A 322 10.32 -4.86 15.78
N LEU A 323 9.42 -4.71 14.80
CA LEU A 323 8.15 -5.43 14.81
C LEU A 323 8.30 -6.94 14.73
N GLN A 324 9.29 -7.44 13.99
CA GLN A 324 9.52 -8.89 13.89
C GLN A 324 10.17 -9.48 15.13
N THR A 325 11.00 -8.72 15.83
CA THR A 325 11.81 -9.20 16.97
C THR A 325 11.17 -8.91 18.32
N GLU A 326 10.57 -7.73 18.49
CA GLU A 326 9.94 -7.27 19.73
C GLU A 326 8.42 -7.41 19.72
N GLY A 327 7.78 -7.26 18.54
CA GLY A 327 6.33 -7.28 18.40
C GLY A 327 5.61 -6.11 19.06
N ILE A 328 4.27 -6.20 19.11
CA ILE A 328 3.37 -5.20 19.69
C ILE A 328 2.55 -5.86 20.79
N THR A 329 2.40 -5.17 21.92
CA THR A 329 1.50 -5.62 23.00
C THR A 329 0.13 -5.01 22.79
N ILE A 330 -0.88 -5.85 22.58
CA ILE A 330 -2.24 -5.38 22.32
C ILE A 330 -3.05 -5.48 23.62
N PRO A 331 -3.55 -4.35 24.17
CA PRO A 331 -4.24 -4.34 25.47
C PRO A 331 -5.46 -5.26 25.53
N CYS A 332 -6.27 -5.32 24.46
CA CYS A 332 -7.54 -6.05 24.47
C CYS A 332 -7.39 -7.58 24.58
N ILE A 333 -6.26 -8.14 24.16
CA ILE A 333 -5.98 -9.58 24.24
C ILE A 333 -4.88 -9.93 25.24
N SER A 334 -4.27 -8.93 25.89
CA SER A 334 -3.14 -9.10 26.81
C SER A 334 -2.02 -9.99 26.26
N SER A 335 -1.86 -10.00 24.94
CA SER A 335 -0.92 -10.85 24.21
C SER A 335 -0.04 -10.01 23.31
N ARG A 336 1.10 -10.59 22.96
CA ARG A 336 2.09 -9.97 22.09
C ARG A 336 1.98 -10.55 20.69
N ILE A 337 1.71 -9.66 19.73
CA ILE A 337 1.65 -9.99 18.31
C ILE A 337 3.00 -9.67 17.69
N TYR A 338 3.55 -10.62 16.94
CA TYR A 338 4.76 -10.42 16.14
C TYR A 338 4.39 -10.30 14.68
N PHE A 339 5.28 -9.68 13.91
CA PHE A 339 5.07 -9.48 12.48
C PHE A 339 6.16 -10.17 11.68
N ILE A 340 5.84 -10.52 10.43
CA ILE A 340 6.80 -11.00 9.45
C ILE A 340 6.54 -10.26 8.15
N PHE A 341 7.62 -9.72 7.59
CA PHE A 341 7.66 -9.17 6.26
C PHE A 341 7.35 -10.27 5.23
N SER A 342 6.33 -10.03 4.41
CA SER A 342 5.90 -10.98 3.38
C SER A 342 6.50 -10.65 2.01
N SER A 343 6.27 -9.43 1.52
CA SER A 343 6.69 -8.96 0.19
C SER A 343 6.77 -7.43 0.12
N LEU A 344 7.51 -6.94 -0.89
CA LEU A 344 7.58 -5.54 -1.27
C LEU A 344 7.17 -5.43 -2.74
N SER A 345 5.95 -4.97 -2.98
CA SER A 345 5.41 -4.78 -4.32
C SER A 345 5.76 -3.39 -4.87
N ALA A 346 6.09 -3.32 -6.14
CA ALA A 346 6.35 -2.09 -6.86
C ALA A 346 6.26 -2.34 -8.38
N ASP A 347 6.13 -1.29 -9.18
CA ASP A 347 6.28 -1.39 -10.63
C ASP A 347 7.64 -2.02 -11.02
N ASN A 348 7.79 -2.44 -12.27
CA ASN A 348 9.02 -3.13 -12.71
C ASN A 348 10.30 -2.31 -12.52
N LEU A 349 10.23 -1.00 -12.73
CA LEU A 349 11.40 -0.12 -12.67
C LEU A 349 11.84 0.08 -11.21
N ALA A 350 10.88 0.38 -10.33
CA ALA A 350 11.07 0.51 -8.90
C ALA A 350 11.49 -0.82 -8.28
N SER A 351 10.87 -1.94 -8.63
CA SER A 351 11.27 -3.28 -8.17
C SER A 351 12.73 -3.58 -8.53
N ASN A 352 13.16 -3.29 -9.76
CA ASN A 352 14.56 -3.45 -10.15
C ASN A 352 15.49 -2.54 -9.33
N GLU A 353 15.07 -1.29 -9.11
CA GLU A 353 15.83 -0.32 -8.33
C GLU A 353 16.02 -0.75 -6.87
N LEU A 354 14.92 -1.10 -6.19
CA LEU A 354 14.90 -1.59 -4.80
C LEU A 354 15.73 -2.87 -4.64
N GLY A 355 15.67 -3.76 -5.64
CA GLY A 355 16.38 -5.03 -5.64
C GLY A 355 17.87 -4.93 -5.95
N GLY A 356 18.38 -3.78 -6.38
CA GLY A 356 19.77 -3.64 -6.84
C GLY A 356 20.01 -4.27 -8.22
N PHE A 357 18.96 -4.43 -9.02
CA PHE A 357 19.04 -4.90 -10.40
C PHE A 357 19.31 -3.73 -11.36
N GLN A 358 19.58 -4.04 -12.63
CA GLN A 358 19.64 -3.03 -13.67
C GLN A 358 18.25 -2.53 -14.07
N LYS A 359 18.14 -1.22 -14.32
CA LYS A 359 16.92 -0.57 -14.80
C LYS A 359 16.79 -0.56 -16.33
N ASN A 360 17.79 -1.09 -17.05
CA ASN A 360 17.75 -1.26 -18.49
C ASN A 360 17.24 -2.66 -18.83
N PHE A 361 16.09 -2.73 -19.49
CA PHE A 361 15.45 -3.99 -19.88
C PHE A 361 15.85 -4.48 -21.28
N ASN A 362 16.69 -3.72 -21.98
CA ASN A 362 17.06 -3.95 -23.38
C ASN A 362 18.46 -4.55 -23.58
N SER A 363 19.07 -5.11 -22.54
CA SER A 363 20.42 -5.68 -22.61
C SER A 363 20.68 -6.69 -21.49
N GLY A 364 21.53 -7.68 -21.75
CA GLY A 364 22.03 -8.59 -20.71
C GLY A 364 20.93 -9.33 -19.97
N SER A 365 21.14 -9.67 -18.70
CA SER A 365 20.13 -10.38 -17.89
C SER A 365 19.13 -9.44 -17.21
N PHE A 366 18.06 -9.07 -17.90
CA PHE A 366 17.08 -8.09 -17.41
C PHE A 366 16.09 -8.61 -16.35
N CYS A 367 15.87 -9.93 -16.27
CA CYS A 367 14.87 -10.51 -15.36
C CYS A 367 15.36 -10.62 -13.91
N ARG A 368 14.49 -10.28 -12.94
CA ARG A 368 14.73 -10.43 -11.49
C ARG A 368 14.62 -11.87 -10.97
N HIS A 369 13.92 -12.73 -11.71
CA HIS A 369 13.59 -14.10 -11.26
C HIS A 369 14.45 -15.17 -11.95
N CYS A 370 15.02 -14.89 -13.12
CA CYS A 370 15.88 -15.82 -13.84
C CYS A 370 17.08 -15.15 -14.50
N PHE A 371 17.99 -15.96 -15.05
CA PHE A 371 19.18 -15.50 -15.78
C PHE A 371 19.00 -15.48 -17.30
N ILE A 372 17.76 -15.38 -17.80
CA ILE A 372 17.53 -15.18 -19.23
C ILE A 372 18.23 -13.90 -19.70
N THR A 373 18.80 -13.92 -20.90
CA THR A 373 19.41 -12.74 -21.51
C THR A 373 18.46 -12.10 -22.51
N TYR A 374 18.65 -10.82 -22.78
CA TYR A 374 17.82 -10.08 -23.73
C TYR A 374 17.80 -10.73 -25.12
N GLU A 375 18.91 -11.31 -25.58
CA GLU A 375 19.02 -12.00 -26.87
C GLU A 375 18.14 -13.26 -26.93
N ARG A 376 17.85 -13.86 -25.77
CA ARG A 376 17.07 -15.11 -25.65
C ARG A 376 15.61 -14.90 -25.28
N ARG A 377 15.15 -13.64 -25.14
CA ARG A 377 13.79 -13.30 -24.66
C ARG A 377 12.65 -13.86 -25.51
N HIS A 378 12.91 -14.10 -26.81
CA HIS A 378 11.92 -14.59 -27.78
C HIS A 378 11.78 -16.11 -27.79
N ILE A 379 12.65 -16.83 -27.08
CA ILE A 379 12.61 -18.29 -27.02
C ILE A 379 11.44 -18.69 -26.12
N PRO A 380 10.51 -19.54 -26.58
CA PRO A 380 9.42 -20.05 -25.75
C PRO A 380 9.94 -20.65 -24.45
N LEU A 381 9.19 -20.48 -23.35
CA LEU A 381 9.59 -21.02 -22.04
C LEU A 381 9.75 -22.55 -22.05
N THR A 382 9.04 -23.25 -22.94
CA THR A 382 9.16 -24.70 -23.16
C THR A 382 10.51 -25.10 -23.74
N ASP A 383 11.14 -24.20 -24.48
CA ASP A 383 12.33 -24.46 -25.28
C ASP A 383 13.59 -23.85 -24.65
N ILE A 384 13.40 -23.04 -23.59
CA ILE A 384 14.49 -22.45 -22.82
C ILE A 384 14.76 -23.28 -21.56
N SER A 385 16.04 -23.56 -21.29
CA SER A 385 16.44 -24.03 -19.97
C SER A 385 16.24 -22.87 -18.98
N PHE A 386 15.12 -22.88 -18.25
CA PHE A 386 14.84 -21.88 -17.23
C PHE A 386 15.84 -22.02 -16.08
N VAL A 387 16.70 -21.02 -15.92
CA VAL A 387 17.68 -20.97 -14.82
C VAL A 387 17.23 -19.89 -13.82
N PRO A 388 16.61 -20.27 -12.68
CA PRO A 388 16.15 -19.31 -11.68
C PRO A 388 17.32 -18.62 -10.98
N ARG A 389 17.06 -17.39 -10.50
CA ARG A 389 17.95 -16.69 -9.58
C ARG A 389 17.73 -17.21 -8.15
N THR A 390 18.55 -18.16 -7.74
CA THR A 390 18.60 -18.60 -6.34
C THR A 390 19.31 -17.56 -5.47
N ARG A 391 18.95 -17.46 -4.18
CA ARG A 391 19.62 -16.55 -3.21
C ARG A 391 21.14 -16.62 -3.26
N LEU A 392 21.69 -17.82 -3.04
CA LEU A 392 23.14 -18.06 -3.02
C LEU A 392 23.83 -17.58 -4.31
N LYS A 393 23.32 -17.98 -5.48
CA LYS A 393 23.90 -17.57 -6.77
C LYS A 393 23.79 -16.06 -6.99
N HIS A 394 22.69 -15.45 -6.59
CA HIS A 394 22.50 -14.00 -6.70
C HIS A 394 23.49 -13.25 -5.80
N ASP A 395 23.61 -13.63 -4.54
CA ASP A 395 24.54 -13.01 -3.58
C ASP A 395 26.01 -13.11 -4.04
N LEU A 396 26.43 -14.27 -4.58
CA LEU A 396 27.77 -14.43 -5.15
C LEU A 396 28.02 -13.50 -6.35
N ILE A 397 27.01 -13.29 -7.19
CA ILE A 397 27.09 -12.37 -8.34
C ILE A 397 27.14 -10.93 -7.86
N VAL A 398 26.27 -10.53 -6.93
CA VAL A 398 26.25 -9.18 -6.35
C VAL A 398 27.61 -8.86 -5.76
N ASN A 399 28.17 -9.76 -4.95
CA ASN A 399 29.50 -9.58 -4.37
C ASN A 399 30.58 -9.43 -5.44
N ARG A 400 30.59 -10.28 -6.49
CA ARG A 400 31.55 -10.18 -7.60
C ARG A 400 31.44 -8.85 -8.34
N VAL A 401 30.22 -8.41 -8.65
CA VAL A 401 29.95 -7.16 -9.36
C VAL A 401 30.47 -5.97 -8.55
N ILE A 402 30.23 -5.97 -7.24
CA ILE A 402 30.65 -4.89 -6.35
C ILE A 402 32.17 -4.88 -6.14
N THR A 403 32.82 -6.05 -6.04
CA THR A 403 34.27 -6.12 -5.81
C THR A 403 35.10 -5.84 -7.05
N ASN A 404 34.60 -6.23 -8.24
CA ASN A 404 35.39 -6.19 -9.47
C ASN A 404 34.96 -5.06 -10.43
N ASP A 405 33.86 -4.37 -10.13
CA ASP A 405 33.22 -3.36 -10.97
C ASP A 405 33.02 -3.81 -12.44
N ASP A 406 32.69 -5.09 -12.61
CA ASP A 406 32.56 -5.75 -13.92
C ASP A 406 31.35 -6.68 -13.93
N GLY A 407 30.74 -6.84 -15.10
CA GLY A 407 29.63 -7.76 -15.33
C GLY A 407 28.25 -7.25 -14.91
N GLN A 408 28.10 -5.96 -14.57
CA GLN A 408 26.80 -5.37 -14.23
C GLN A 408 25.75 -5.66 -15.33
N ALA A 409 26.09 -5.38 -16.60
CA ALA A 409 25.23 -5.65 -17.74
C ALA A 409 25.01 -7.14 -17.97
N LEU A 410 26.08 -7.93 -17.90
CA LEU A 410 26.02 -9.37 -18.09
C LEU A 410 25.05 -10.05 -17.12
N TYR A 411 25.08 -9.65 -15.85
CA TYR A 411 24.28 -10.26 -14.80
C TYR A 411 23.01 -9.49 -14.44
N GLY A 412 22.81 -8.29 -14.99
CA GLY A 412 21.70 -7.39 -14.70
C GLY A 412 21.61 -6.93 -13.25
N VAL A 413 22.76 -6.73 -12.60
CA VAL A 413 22.86 -6.33 -11.19
C VAL A 413 23.71 -5.07 -11.10
N THR A 414 23.29 -4.09 -10.29
CA THR A 414 24.00 -2.83 -10.05
C THR A 414 24.59 -2.75 -8.64
N GLY A 415 24.05 -3.52 -7.68
CA GLY A 415 24.58 -3.56 -6.32
C GLY A 415 23.69 -4.33 -5.36
N TYR A 416 23.90 -4.10 -4.07
CA TYR A 416 23.02 -4.67 -3.04
C TYR A 416 21.63 -4.04 -3.09
N SER A 417 20.61 -4.84 -2.76
CA SER A 417 19.25 -4.34 -2.56
C SER A 417 19.18 -3.31 -1.43
N TRP A 418 18.24 -2.38 -1.54
CA TRP A 418 18.03 -1.30 -0.57
C TRP A 418 17.59 -1.84 0.79
N PHE A 419 16.80 -2.91 0.80
CA PHE A 419 16.30 -3.60 1.99
C PHE A 419 17.14 -4.82 2.39
N ARG A 420 18.43 -4.89 2.03
CA ARG A 420 19.28 -6.08 2.30
C ARG A 420 19.36 -6.49 3.78
N ASN A 421 19.16 -5.53 4.69
CA ASN A 421 19.24 -5.74 6.14
C ASN A 421 17.86 -6.05 6.76
N LEU A 422 16.79 -6.07 5.97
CA LEU A 422 15.46 -6.44 6.43
C LEU A 422 15.40 -7.96 6.64
N LEU A 423 15.06 -8.37 7.86
CA LEU A 423 14.97 -9.78 8.22
C LEU A 423 13.90 -10.49 7.40
N GLY A 424 14.29 -11.53 6.66
CA GLY A 424 13.39 -12.29 5.81
C GLY A 424 13.22 -11.75 4.39
N PHE A 425 13.82 -10.60 4.07
CA PHE A 425 13.87 -10.05 2.71
C PHE A 425 14.97 -10.71 1.87
N HIS A 426 14.68 -10.95 0.60
CA HIS A 426 15.68 -11.21 -0.43
C HIS A 426 15.15 -10.75 -1.80
N PRO A 427 15.94 -10.00 -2.60
CA PRO A 427 15.42 -9.38 -3.83
C PRO A 427 14.90 -10.37 -4.87
N THR A 428 15.36 -11.62 -4.89
CA THR A 428 14.86 -12.64 -5.82
C THR A 428 13.58 -13.36 -5.36
N GLU A 429 13.17 -13.16 -4.10
CA GLU A 429 12.05 -13.88 -3.47
C GLU A 429 10.97 -12.96 -2.89
N SER A 430 11.31 -11.69 -2.64
CA SER A 430 10.48 -10.72 -1.91
C SER A 430 9.93 -9.60 -2.78
N LEU A 431 10.29 -9.56 -4.07
CA LEU A 431 9.85 -8.55 -5.03
C LEU A 431 8.96 -9.24 -6.09
N PRO A 432 7.68 -9.49 -5.79
CA PRO A 432 6.76 -10.12 -6.74
C PRO A 432 6.54 -9.21 -7.96
N PRO A 433 6.13 -9.79 -9.11
CA PRO A 433 5.58 -9.02 -10.23
C PRO A 433 4.36 -8.20 -9.79
N ASP A 434 4.14 -7.07 -10.44
CA ASP A 434 2.98 -6.22 -10.19
C ASP A 434 1.94 -6.52 -11.28
N LEU A 435 0.91 -7.29 -10.94
CA LEU A 435 -0.07 -7.73 -11.92
C LEU A 435 -0.79 -6.56 -12.61
N MET A 436 -1.00 -5.44 -11.91
CA MET A 436 -1.70 -4.28 -12.49
C MET A 436 -0.83 -3.65 -13.58
N HIS A 437 0.43 -3.34 -13.25
CA HIS A 437 1.35 -2.72 -14.21
C HIS A 437 1.79 -3.71 -15.31
N ASP A 438 2.04 -4.96 -14.95
CA ASP A 438 2.57 -5.97 -15.87
C ASP A 438 1.51 -6.52 -16.83
N THR A 439 0.26 -6.62 -16.38
CA THR A 439 -0.82 -7.24 -17.17
C THR A 439 -1.84 -6.21 -17.64
N ALA A 440 -2.40 -5.38 -16.76
CA ALA A 440 -3.47 -4.45 -17.16
C ALA A 440 -2.92 -3.27 -17.99
N GLU A 441 -1.85 -2.64 -17.52
CA GLU A 441 -1.21 -1.54 -18.26
C GLU A 441 -0.33 -2.07 -19.40
N GLY A 442 0.39 -3.18 -19.19
CA GLY A 442 1.26 -3.79 -20.20
C GLY A 442 0.54 -4.39 -21.41
N SER A 443 -0.74 -4.80 -21.29
CA SER A 443 -1.51 -5.38 -22.40
C SER A 443 -2.31 -4.35 -23.22
N THR A 444 -2.30 -3.08 -22.80
CA THR A 444 -3.05 -1.98 -23.47
C THR A 444 -2.16 -1.10 -24.36
N VAL A 445 -0.92 -1.53 -24.65
CA VAL A 445 0.04 -0.84 -25.54
C VAL A 445 0.33 -1.65 -26.80
#